data_AF-A0A7X7LR07-F1
#
_entry.id   AF-A0A7X7LR07-F1
#
_cell.length_a   1.000
_cell.length_b   1.000
_cell.length_c   1.000
_cell.angle_alpha   90.00
_cell.angle_beta   90.00
_cell.angle_gamma   90.00
#
_symmetry.space_group_name_H-M   'P 1'
#
loop_
_entity.id
_entity.type
_entity.pdbx_description
1 polymer ?
#
loop_
_entity_poly.entity_id
_entity_poly.type
_entity_poly.pdbx_seq_one_letter_code
_entity_poly.pdbx_strand_id
1 'polypeptide(L)'
;MKGFIKIFLKVFLIIMILAFVLIGMPLILLHMKTLAPTEQYVESSETAFYTALDQELSALIIDSEEDNVFLRLDEAFINRIIQKKLAKDNPKYLNPDYEGEIAHDYMQVFGRNTGLKGVWTELSDDQIVVTAGADFVVNGRVLYQTGLEIIFDIVLSENDAYYLKVAKIQVGRLKLPLNQALKLADFIITQLTDNSLNDLIAEHLSFGVFEPEEFSFTVSETELTEYLYQIEPSFAALLKVVYKESLLIMDVSDEGFDIAIQIGAFRRLLTDLD
;
A
#
# COMPACT_ATOMS: atom_id res chain seq x y z
N MET A 1 -44.88 -29.87 -31.73
CA MET A 1 -43.68 -29.05 -32.05
C MET A 1 -43.61 -27.72 -31.27
N LYS A 2 -44.65 -26.86 -31.31
CA LYS A 2 -44.64 -25.54 -30.63
C LYS A 2 -44.46 -25.61 -29.09
N GLY A 3 -45.00 -26.63 -28.43
CA GLY A 3 -44.86 -26.82 -26.96
C GLY A 3 -43.44 -27.17 -26.50
N PHE A 4 -42.78 -28.12 -27.17
CA PHE A 4 -41.41 -28.53 -26.86
C PHE A 4 -40.40 -27.41 -27.10
N ILE A 5 -40.54 -26.66 -28.20
CA ILE A 5 -39.70 -25.48 -28.48
C ILE A 5 -39.86 -24.42 -27.39
N LYS A 6 -41.09 -24.20 -26.89
CA LYS A 6 -41.36 -23.25 -25.80
C LYS A 6 -40.76 -23.69 -24.46
N ILE A 7 -40.76 -24.98 -24.16
CA ILE A 7 -40.13 -25.53 -22.94
C ILE A 7 -38.61 -25.42 -23.04
N PHE A 8 -38.02 -25.85 -24.17
CA PHE A 8 -36.58 -25.73 -24.40
C PHE A 8 -36.09 -24.29 -24.31
N LEU A 9 -36.81 -23.34 -24.95
CA LEU A 9 -36.47 -21.92 -24.89
C LEU A 9 -36.53 -21.36 -23.46
N LYS A 10 -37.53 -21.76 -22.66
CA LYS A 10 -37.61 -21.37 -21.25
C LYS A 10 -36.44 -21.90 -20.43
N VAL A 11 -36.09 -23.18 -20.60
CA VAL A 11 -34.97 -23.80 -19.89
C VAL A 11 -33.65 -23.13 -20.30
N PHE A 12 -33.43 -22.91 -21.60
CA PHE A 12 -32.26 -22.20 -22.10
C PHE A 12 -32.17 -20.78 -21.51
N LEU A 13 -33.27 -20.03 -21.48
CA LEU A 13 -33.31 -18.69 -20.93
C LEU A 13 -33.03 -18.68 -19.41
N ILE A 14 -33.56 -19.65 -18.66
CA ILE A 14 -33.26 -19.81 -17.23
C ILE A 14 -31.77 -20.10 -17.02
N ILE A 15 -31.18 -21.02 -17.79
CA ILE A 15 -29.74 -21.33 -17.71
C ILE A 15 -28.91 -20.10 -18.05
N MET A 16 -29.30 -19.33 -19.07
CA MET A 16 -28.57 -18.13 -19.49
C MET A 16 -28.63 -17.04 -18.40
N ILE A 17 -29.81 -16.86 -17.77
CA ILE A 17 -29.96 -15.95 -16.62
C ILE A 17 -29.10 -16.43 -15.44
N LEU A 18 -29.12 -17.73 -15.12
CA LEU A 18 -28.31 -18.28 -14.03
C LEU A 18 -26.82 -18.09 -14.32
N ALA A 19 -26.36 -18.38 -15.53
CA ALA A 19 -24.97 -18.15 -15.93
C ALA A 19 -24.59 -16.66 -15.85
N PHE A 20 -25.49 -15.76 -16.27
CA PHE A 20 -25.27 -14.33 -16.14
C PHE A 20 -25.20 -13.90 -14.66
N VAL A 21 -26.11 -14.35 -13.81
CA VAL A 21 -26.14 -13.99 -12.38
C VAL A 21 -24.92 -14.56 -11.64
N LEU A 22 -24.51 -15.79 -11.95
CA LEU A 22 -23.41 -16.46 -11.25
C LEU A 22 -22.01 -16.08 -11.77
N ILE A 23 -21.88 -15.66 -13.03
CA ILE A 23 -20.59 -15.39 -13.67
C ILE A 23 -20.54 -13.97 -14.23
N GLY A 24 -21.49 -13.61 -15.09
CA GLY A 24 -21.48 -12.32 -15.77
C GLY A 24 -21.58 -11.11 -14.83
N MET A 25 -22.48 -11.18 -13.84
CA MET A 25 -22.70 -10.12 -12.86
C MET A 25 -21.48 -9.96 -11.94
N PRO A 26 -20.91 -11.01 -11.31
CA PRO A 26 -19.65 -10.89 -10.58
C PRO A 26 -18.52 -10.30 -11.40
N LEU A 27 -18.33 -10.72 -12.66
CA LEU A 27 -17.29 -10.13 -13.52
C LEU A 27 -17.52 -8.63 -13.75
N ILE A 28 -18.76 -8.20 -14.01
CA ILE A 28 -19.05 -6.76 -14.20
C ILE A 28 -18.82 -5.97 -12.90
N LEU A 29 -19.18 -6.56 -11.75
CA LEU A 29 -19.09 -5.93 -10.44
C LEU A 29 -17.66 -5.88 -9.91
N LEU A 30 -16.84 -6.91 -10.19
CA LEU A 30 -15.44 -6.97 -9.79
C LEU A 30 -14.53 -6.23 -10.78
N HIS A 31 -15.03 -5.82 -11.94
CA HIS A 31 -14.23 -5.09 -12.91
C HIS A 31 -13.83 -3.71 -12.37
N MET A 32 -12.53 -3.44 -12.30
CA MET A 32 -11.99 -2.11 -11.99
C MET A 32 -10.80 -1.83 -12.88
N LYS A 33 -10.87 -0.69 -13.58
CA LYS A 33 -9.74 -0.21 -14.35
C LYS A 33 -8.72 0.33 -13.36
N THR A 34 -7.55 -0.26 -13.36
CA THR A 34 -6.43 0.14 -12.51
C THR A 34 -5.25 0.53 -13.38
N LEU A 35 -4.53 1.58 -13.02
CA LEU A 35 -3.35 2.07 -13.72
C LEU A 35 -2.29 2.35 -12.65
N ALA A 36 -1.20 1.59 -12.68
CA ALA A 36 -0.08 1.82 -11.79
C ALA A 36 0.68 3.09 -12.24
N PRO A 37 1.18 3.93 -11.33
CA PRO A 37 1.91 5.17 -11.63
C PRO A 37 3.35 4.85 -12.08
N THR A 38 3.50 4.25 -13.25
CA THR A 38 4.81 3.78 -13.76
C THR A 38 5.83 4.90 -13.93
N GLU A 39 5.38 6.12 -14.15
CA GLU A 39 6.18 7.34 -14.22
C GLU A 39 6.90 7.67 -12.90
N GLN A 40 6.42 7.15 -11.77
CA GLN A 40 7.03 7.34 -10.45
C GLN A 40 8.09 6.28 -10.13
N TYR A 41 8.18 5.20 -10.91
CA TYR A 41 9.11 4.09 -10.68
C TYR A 41 10.52 4.37 -11.22
N VAL A 42 11.04 5.55 -10.90
CA VAL A 42 12.34 6.04 -11.38
C VAL A 42 13.36 6.14 -10.24
N GLU A 43 14.63 5.88 -10.54
CA GLU A 43 15.73 5.93 -9.55
C GLU A 43 15.97 7.35 -9.00
N SER A 44 15.57 8.39 -9.74
CA SER A 44 15.71 9.78 -9.30
C SER A 44 14.90 10.09 -8.04
N SER A 45 13.77 9.43 -7.81
CA SER A 45 12.95 9.62 -6.60
C SER A 45 13.68 9.13 -5.35
N GLU A 46 14.34 7.95 -5.41
CA GLU A 46 15.20 7.46 -4.32
C GLU A 46 16.39 8.40 -4.10
N THR A 47 17.03 8.83 -5.19
CA THR A 47 18.22 9.69 -5.13
C THR A 47 17.89 11.04 -4.49
N ALA A 48 16.75 11.64 -4.83
CA ALA A 48 16.29 12.91 -4.26
C ALA A 48 16.09 12.80 -2.74
N PHE A 49 15.41 11.75 -2.26
CA PHE A 49 15.20 11.50 -0.84
C PHE A 49 16.53 11.38 -0.07
N TYR A 50 17.45 10.52 -0.51
CA TYR A 50 18.73 10.34 0.19
C TYR A 50 19.62 11.58 0.12
N THR A 51 19.55 12.35 -0.97
CA THR A 51 20.28 13.62 -1.09
C THR A 51 19.73 14.66 -0.12
N ALA A 52 18.40 14.77 0.03
CA ALA A 52 17.78 15.66 1.01
C ALA A 52 18.16 15.27 2.44
N LEU A 53 18.10 13.97 2.78
CA LEU A 53 18.53 13.48 4.09
C LEU A 53 19.99 13.83 4.41
N ASP A 54 20.90 13.64 3.46
CA ASP A 54 22.32 13.97 3.64
C ASP A 54 22.54 15.48 3.83
N GLN A 55 21.80 16.31 3.08
CA GLN A 55 21.84 17.77 3.21
C GLN A 55 21.34 18.23 4.58
N GLU A 56 20.21 17.71 5.04
CA GLU A 56 19.60 18.06 6.33
C GLU A 56 20.49 17.64 7.51
N LEU A 57 21.06 16.43 7.47
CA LEU A 57 22.02 15.99 8.47
C LEU A 57 23.31 16.81 8.44
N SER A 58 23.79 17.18 7.25
CA SER A 58 24.97 18.04 7.12
C SER A 58 24.71 19.46 7.63
N ALA A 59 23.53 20.02 7.33
CA ALA A 59 23.10 21.33 7.81
C ALA A 59 23.03 21.33 9.34
N LEU A 60 22.40 20.31 9.93
CA LEU A 60 22.41 20.09 11.36
C LEU A 60 23.85 20.13 11.86
N ILE A 61 24.77 19.29 11.36
CA ILE A 61 26.16 19.23 11.87
C ILE A 61 26.94 20.55 11.76
N ILE A 62 26.74 21.31 10.68
CA ILE A 62 27.55 22.49 10.36
C ILE A 62 27.00 23.77 10.99
N ASP A 63 25.67 23.92 11.01
CA ASP A 63 24.99 25.09 11.56
C ASP A 63 24.58 24.83 13.01
N SER A 64 25.08 25.67 13.93
CA SER A 64 24.75 25.58 15.35
C SER A 64 23.33 26.07 15.67
N GLU A 65 22.70 26.80 14.76
CA GLU A 65 21.33 27.32 14.91
C GLU A 65 20.29 26.38 14.29
N GLU A 66 20.70 25.42 13.47
CA GLU A 66 19.77 24.43 12.92
C GLU A 66 19.44 23.39 13.99
N ASP A 67 18.13 23.22 14.23
CA ASP A 67 17.62 22.37 15.29
C ASP A 67 16.88 21.13 14.77
N ASN A 68 16.53 21.14 13.49
CA ASN A 68 15.64 20.14 12.92
C ASN A 68 16.31 19.39 11.78
N VAL A 69 15.95 18.12 11.64
CA VAL A 69 16.16 17.35 10.41
C VAL A 69 14.80 17.15 9.81
N PHE A 70 14.54 17.76 8.65
CA PHE A 70 13.26 17.66 7.96
C PHE A 70 13.34 16.68 6.78
N LEU A 71 12.44 15.71 6.75
CA LEU A 71 12.37 14.70 5.69
C LEU A 71 10.95 14.64 5.15
N ARG A 72 10.83 14.74 3.83
CA ARG A 72 9.56 14.50 3.12
C ARG A 72 9.63 13.17 2.40
N LEU A 73 8.72 12.27 2.75
CA LEU A 73 8.44 11.06 1.98
C LEU A 73 7.35 11.41 0.96
N ASP A 74 7.75 11.72 -0.25
CA ASP A 74 6.80 11.95 -1.33
C ASP A 74 6.18 10.64 -1.85
N GLU A 75 5.06 10.78 -2.56
CA GLU A 75 4.35 9.64 -3.14
C GLU A 75 5.25 8.83 -4.09
N ALA A 76 6.10 9.50 -4.87
CA ALA A 76 6.96 8.85 -5.85
C ALA A 76 8.02 7.96 -5.19
N PHE A 77 8.60 8.41 -4.07
CA PHE A 77 9.53 7.63 -3.26
C PHE A 77 8.83 6.40 -2.67
N ILE A 78 7.68 6.58 -2.03
CA ILE A 78 6.91 5.47 -1.44
C ILE A 78 6.59 4.42 -2.50
N ASN A 79 6.04 4.86 -3.64
CA ASN A 79 5.68 3.99 -4.75
C ASN A 79 6.87 3.28 -5.37
N ARG A 80 8.02 3.94 -5.46
CA ARG A 80 9.27 3.32 -5.93
C ARG A 80 9.77 2.24 -4.97
N ILE A 81 9.74 2.48 -3.66
CA ILE A 81 10.15 1.46 -2.67
C ILE A 81 9.21 0.25 -2.70
N ILE A 82 7.90 0.46 -2.78
CA ILE A 82 6.91 -0.62 -2.93
C ILE A 82 7.18 -1.41 -4.21
N GLN A 83 7.35 -0.73 -5.34
CA GLN A 83 7.63 -1.37 -6.61
C GLN A 83 8.90 -2.22 -6.57
N LYS A 84 10.01 -1.70 -6.02
CA LYS A 84 11.28 -2.42 -5.88
C LYS A 84 11.14 -3.69 -5.06
N LYS A 85 10.31 -3.64 -4.01
CA LYS A 85 10.03 -4.80 -3.15
C LYS A 85 9.18 -5.85 -3.88
N LEU A 86 8.12 -5.43 -4.56
CA LEU A 86 7.16 -6.33 -5.21
C LEU A 86 7.71 -6.96 -6.49
N ALA A 87 8.52 -6.21 -7.25
CA ALA A 87 9.12 -6.66 -8.50
C ALA A 87 10.50 -7.33 -8.31
N LYS A 88 10.97 -7.53 -7.07
CA LYS A 88 12.34 -8.05 -6.81
C LYS A 88 12.65 -9.37 -7.53
N ASP A 89 11.62 -10.22 -7.70
CA ASP A 89 11.73 -11.55 -8.30
C ASP A 89 11.42 -11.53 -9.81
N ASN A 90 11.11 -10.36 -10.38
CA ASN A 90 10.83 -10.18 -11.80
C ASN A 90 11.79 -9.14 -12.43
N PRO A 91 12.98 -9.56 -12.91
CA PRO A 91 13.94 -8.66 -13.53
C PRO A 91 13.51 -8.12 -14.90
N LYS A 92 12.39 -8.61 -15.46
CA LYS A 92 11.87 -8.18 -16.76
C LYS A 92 10.95 -6.97 -16.65
N TYR A 93 10.44 -6.68 -15.46
CA TYR A 93 9.46 -5.62 -15.25
C TYR A 93 10.02 -4.26 -15.68
N LEU A 94 9.33 -3.59 -16.61
CA LEU A 94 9.71 -2.32 -17.23
C LEU A 94 11.11 -2.30 -17.87
N ASN A 95 11.66 -3.48 -18.19
CA ASN A 95 12.94 -3.59 -18.87
C ASN A 95 12.74 -3.58 -20.40
N PRO A 96 13.24 -2.56 -21.13
CA PRO A 96 13.00 -2.41 -22.57
C PRO A 96 13.38 -3.64 -23.42
N ASP A 97 14.33 -4.46 -22.96
CA ASP A 97 14.76 -5.67 -23.68
C ASP A 97 13.67 -6.76 -23.74
N TYR A 98 12.65 -6.67 -22.89
CA TYR A 98 11.56 -7.66 -22.76
C TYR A 98 10.20 -7.12 -23.22
N GLU A 99 10.16 -5.97 -23.91
CA GLU A 99 8.92 -5.40 -24.45
C GLU A 99 8.10 -6.43 -25.23
N GLY A 100 6.79 -6.51 -24.93
CA GLY A 100 5.86 -7.47 -25.53
C GLY A 100 5.73 -8.80 -24.77
N GLU A 101 6.55 -9.05 -23.76
CA GLU A 101 6.33 -10.13 -22.80
C GLU A 101 5.40 -9.68 -21.66
N ILE A 102 4.51 -10.56 -21.19
CA ILE A 102 3.68 -10.26 -20.01
C ILE A 102 4.55 -9.92 -18.77
N ALA A 103 5.72 -10.53 -18.63
CA ALA A 103 6.62 -10.24 -17.51
C ALA A 103 7.23 -8.82 -17.57
N HIS A 104 7.18 -8.14 -18.72
CA HIS A 104 7.59 -6.74 -18.83
C HIS A 104 6.56 -5.80 -18.20
N ASP A 105 5.27 -6.05 -18.43
CA ASP A 105 4.22 -5.09 -18.08
C ASP A 105 3.69 -5.23 -16.63
N TYR A 106 4.04 -6.32 -15.94
CA TYR A 106 3.48 -6.67 -14.63
C TYR A 106 4.58 -6.96 -13.60
N MET A 107 4.46 -6.42 -12.39
CA MET A 107 5.42 -6.63 -11.30
C MET A 107 5.56 -8.11 -10.94
N GLN A 108 4.46 -8.86 -11.03
CA GLN A 108 4.46 -10.32 -10.86
C GLN A 108 3.51 -10.97 -11.87
N VAL A 109 3.82 -12.20 -12.28
CA VAL A 109 2.99 -12.99 -13.20
C VAL A 109 2.62 -14.30 -12.54
N PHE A 110 1.33 -14.61 -12.50
CA PHE A 110 0.81 -15.89 -12.02
C PHE A 110 0.30 -16.73 -13.18
N GLY A 111 0.82 -17.96 -13.29
CA GLY A 111 0.50 -18.84 -14.41
C GLY A 111 0.96 -18.23 -15.74
N ARG A 112 0.10 -18.32 -16.77
CA ARG A 112 0.42 -17.81 -18.13
C ARG A 112 -0.30 -16.53 -18.52
N ASN A 113 -1.40 -16.22 -17.84
CA ASN A 113 -2.38 -15.24 -18.30
C ASN A 113 -2.75 -14.21 -17.23
N THR A 114 -2.20 -14.29 -16.01
CA THR A 114 -2.55 -13.34 -14.94
C THR A 114 -1.33 -12.51 -14.59
N GLY A 115 -1.46 -11.18 -14.68
CA GLY A 115 -0.42 -10.23 -14.33
C GLY A 115 -0.86 -9.36 -13.15
N LEU A 116 -0.07 -9.29 -12.09
CA LEU A 116 -0.22 -8.29 -11.05
C LEU A 116 0.49 -7.01 -11.47
N LYS A 117 -0.26 -5.91 -11.54
CA LYS A 117 0.33 -4.58 -11.75
C LYS A 117 1.16 -4.12 -10.56
N GLY A 118 0.86 -4.67 -9.38
CA GLY A 118 1.51 -4.31 -8.12
C GLY A 118 0.55 -3.63 -7.15
N VAL A 119 1.14 -2.97 -6.17
CA VAL A 119 0.48 -2.10 -5.20
C VAL A 119 1.12 -0.72 -5.32
N TRP A 120 0.31 0.33 -5.22
CA TRP A 120 0.77 1.72 -5.15
C TRP A 120 -0.11 2.51 -4.21
N THR A 121 0.36 3.68 -3.84
CA THR A 121 -0.25 4.61 -2.92
C THR A 121 -0.52 5.93 -3.61
N GLU A 122 -1.64 6.54 -3.27
CA GLU A 122 -1.90 7.96 -3.50
C GLU A 122 -1.99 8.64 -2.12
N LEU A 123 -1.32 9.78 -1.95
CA LEU A 123 -1.38 10.57 -0.73
C LEU A 123 -2.37 11.72 -0.91
N SER A 124 -3.16 11.98 0.13
CA SER A 124 -3.94 13.22 0.23
C SER A 124 -3.95 13.72 1.67
N ASP A 125 -4.43 14.94 1.89
CA ASP A 125 -4.65 15.49 3.23
C ASP A 125 -5.38 14.46 4.14
N ASP A 126 -4.73 14.09 5.25
CA ASP A 126 -5.17 13.10 6.25
C ASP A 126 -5.48 11.68 5.73
N GLN A 127 -5.15 11.32 4.49
CA GLN A 127 -5.47 9.99 3.95
C GLN A 127 -4.34 9.35 3.12
N ILE A 128 -4.30 8.02 3.19
CA ILE A 128 -3.48 7.18 2.30
C ILE A 128 -4.41 6.24 1.54
N VAL A 129 -4.39 6.33 0.21
CA VAL A 129 -5.14 5.41 -0.66
C VAL A 129 -4.19 4.36 -1.21
N VAL A 130 -4.36 3.11 -0.78
CA VAL A 130 -3.59 1.96 -1.26
C VAL A 130 -4.38 1.24 -2.35
N THR A 131 -3.84 1.16 -3.55
CA THR A 131 -4.46 0.44 -4.67
C THR A 131 -3.61 -0.74 -5.11
N ALA A 132 -4.25 -1.91 -5.27
CA ALA A 132 -3.67 -3.09 -5.88
C ALA A 132 -4.41 -3.44 -7.18
N GLY A 133 -3.67 -3.73 -8.24
CA GLY A 133 -4.24 -3.99 -9.56
C GLY A 133 -3.81 -5.35 -10.15
N ALA A 134 -4.74 -6.02 -10.83
CA ALA A 134 -4.46 -7.25 -11.55
C ALA A 134 -5.21 -7.32 -12.88
N ASP A 135 -4.57 -7.90 -13.89
CA ASP A 135 -5.13 -8.12 -15.21
C ASP A 135 -5.11 -9.60 -15.59
N PHE A 136 -6.13 -10.01 -16.34
CA PHE A 136 -6.13 -11.25 -17.09
C PHE A 136 -5.89 -10.97 -18.56
N VAL A 137 -4.80 -11.51 -19.09
CA VAL A 137 -4.25 -11.27 -20.42
C VAL A 137 -4.34 -12.54 -21.26
N VAL A 138 -4.83 -12.42 -22.49
CA VAL A 138 -4.88 -13.52 -23.47
C VAL A 138 -4.27 -13.02 -24.77
N ASN A 139 -3.25 -13.74 -25.26
CA ASN A 139 -2.54 -13.40 -26.50
C ASN A 139 -2.03 -11.93 -26.54
N GLY A 140 -1.46 -11.46 -25.42
CA GLY A 140 -0.95 -10.10 -25.29
C GLY A 140 -2.02 -9.01 -25.20
N ARG A 141 -3.31 -9.37 -25.04
CA ARG A 141 -4.40 -8.39 -24.85
C ARG A 141 -5.05 -8.57 -23.49
N VAL A 142 -5.23 -7.46 -22.78
CA VAL A 142 -5.99 -7.43 -21.53
C VAL A 142 -7.45 -7.76 -21.82
N LEU A 143 -7.93 -8.89 -21.30
CA LEU A 143 -9.32 -9.34 -21.42
C LEU A 143 -10.17 -8.85 -20.25
N TYR A 144 -9.57 -8.74 -19.07
CA TYR A 144 -10.26 -8.36 -17.84
C TYR A 144 -9.31 -7.66 -16.87
N GLN A 145 -9.82 -6.67 -16.14
CA GLN A 145 -9.09 -5.91 -15.14
C GLN A 145 -9.88 -5.87 -13.84
N THR A 146 -9.17 -6.03 -12.73
CA THR A 146 -9.72 -5.93 -11.39
C THR A 146 -8.72 -5.26 -10.47
N GLY A 147 -9.17 -4.88 -9.29
CA GLY A 147 -8.29 -4.45 -8.24
C GLY A 147 -9.00 -4.23 -6.92
N LEU A 148 -8.21 -3.80 -5.95
CA LEU A 148 -8.58 -3.49 -4.60
C LEU A 148 -8.09 -2.07 -4.30
N GLU A 149 -8.94 -1.25 -3.72
CA GLU A 149 -8.61 0.08 -3.22
C GLU A 149 -8.95 0.11 -1.74
N ILE A 150 -8.00 0.50 -0.90
CA ILE A 150 -8.17 0.67 0.54
C ILE A 150 -7.81 2.12 0.88
N ILE A 151 -8.74 2.84 1.50
CA ILE A 151 -8.51 4.21 1.98
C ILE A 151 -8.30 4.13 3.48
N PHE A 152 -7.17 4.67 3.94
CA PHE A 152 -6.84 4.82 5.34
C PHE A 152 -6.95 6.30 5.72
N ASP A 153 -7.73 6.60 6.76
CA ASP A 153 -7.65 7.88 7.47
C ASP A 153 -6.47 7.79 8.44
N ILE A 154 -5.61 8.81 8.43
CA ILE A 154 -4.52 8.96 9.38
C ILE A 154 -5.08 9.69 10.59
N VAL A 155 -5.12 9.00 11.74
CA VAL A 155 -5.57 9.61 12.99
C VAL A 155 -4.36 9.77 13.90
N LEU A 156 -3.95 11.02 14.10
CA LEU A 156 -2.98 11.39 15.12
C LEU A 156 -3.70 11.39 16.48
N SER A 157 -3.33 10.46 17.37
CA SER A 157 -3.85 10.43 18.74
C SER A 157 -2.95 11.21 19.69
N GLU A 158 -3.52 11.76 20.76
CA GLU A 158 -2.82 12.48 21.83
C GLU A 158 -1.80 11.61 22.62
N ASN A 159 -1.75 10.29 22.39
CA ASN A 159 -0.90 9.33 23.09
C ASN A 159 0.24 8.75 22.22
N ASP A 160 0.79 9.55 21.30
CA ASP A 160 2.02 9.21 20.55
C ASP A 160 1.95 7.92 19.69
N ALA A 161 0.75 7.52 19.28
CA ALA A 161 0.53 6.37 18.41
C ALA A 161 -0.12 6.77 17.08
N TYR A 162 0.39 6.20 15.98
CA TYR A 162 -0.17 6.37 14.64
C TYR A 162 -1.25 5.32 14.43
N TYR A 163 -2.46 5.81 14.17
CA TYR A 163 -3.59 4.97 13.83
C TYR A 163 -3.90 5.15 12.35
N LEU A 164 -3.68 4.09 11.57
CA LEU A 164 -4.21 4.01 10.21
C LEU A 164 -5.57 3.35 10.30
N LYS A 165 -6.64 4.15 10.25
CA LYS A 165 -8.01 3.64 10.29
C LYS A 165 -8.50 3.39 8.87
N VAL A 166 -8.89 2.17 8.55
CA VAL A 166 -9.49 1.87 7.25
C VAL A 166 -10.85 2.56 7.14
N ALA A 167 -10.90 3.62 6.35
CA ALA A 167 -12.11 4.36 6.05
C ALA A 167 -12.99 3.62 5.04
N LYS A 168 -12.35 2.99 4.05
CA LYS A 168 -13.05 2.35 2.92
C LYS A 168 -12.24 1.20 2.32
N ILE A 169 -12.93 0.14 1.93
CA ILE A 169 -12.40 -0.93 1.07
C ILE A 169 -13.32 -1.05 -0.15
N GLN A 170 -12.75 -0.99 -1.35
CA GLN A 170 -13.46 -1.15 -2.61
C GLN A 170 -12.81 -2.29 -3.41
N VAL A 171 -13.62 -3.28 -3.78
CA VAL A 171 -13.19 -4.42 -4.61
C VAL A 171 -13.87 -4.30 -5.96
N GLY A 172 -13.11 -4.05 -7.02
CA GLY A 172 -13.72 -3.80 -8.31
C GLY A 172 -14.57 -2.51 -8.32
N ARG A 173 -15.81 -2.62 -8.78
CA ARG A 173 -16.86 -1.58 -8.70
C ARG A 173 -17.77 -1.74 -7.47
N LEU A 174 -17.53 -2.74 -6.63
CA LEU A 174 -18.35 -2.98 -5.44
C LEU A 174 -18.00 -1.99 -4.33
N LYS A 175 -18.98 -1.15 -4.01
CA LYS A 175 -18.97 -0.29 -2.81
C LYS A 175 -19.75 -1.01 -1.70
N LEU A 176 -19.07 -1.90 -1.00
CA LEU A 176 -19.66 -2.65 0.11
C LEU A 176 -19.35 -1.96 1.44
N PRO A 177 -20.21 -2.13 2.46
CA PRO A 177 -19.82 -1.82 3.84
C PRO A 177 -18.52 -2.54 4.22
N LEU A 178 -17.67 -1.91 5.04
CA LEU A 178 -16.33 -2.41 5.40
C LEU A 178 -16.32 -3.90 5.80
N ASN A 179 -17.21 -4.32 6.70
CA ASN A 179 -17.28 -5.72 7.15
C ASN A 179 -17.56 -6.70 6.01
N GLN A 180 -18.33 -6.29 5.00
CA GLN A 180 -18.62 -7.12 3.83
C GLN A 180 -17.47 -7.10 2.83
N ALA A 181 -16.83 -5.95 2.64
CA ALA A 181 -15.65 -5.82 1.79
C ALA A 181 -14.47 -6.64 2.32
N LEU A 182 -14.21 -6.60 3.63
CA LEU A 182 -13.19 -7.41 4.28
C LEU A 182 -13.47 -8.92 4.12
N LYS A 183 -14.72 -9.35 4.36
CA LYS A 183 -15.11 -10.77 4.14
C LYS A 183 -14.95 -11.20 2.69
N LEU A 184 -15.24 -10.33 1.74
CA LEU A 184 -15.03 -10.62 0.32
C LEU A 184 -13.54 -10.72 -0.02
N ALA A 185 -12.73 -9.79 0.49
CA ALA A 185 -11.28 -9.82 0.33
C ALA A 185 -10.69 -11.10 0.93
N ASP A 186 -11.05 -11.43 2.16
CA ASP A 186 -10.65 -12.65 2.86
C ASP A 186 -11.06 -13.92 2.10
N PHE A 187 -12.30 -13.98 1.60
CA PHE A 187 -12.75 -15.09 0.75
C PHE A 187 -11.89 -15.22 -0.52
N ILE A 188 -11.64 -14.13 -1.23
CA ILE A 188 -10.83 -14.14 -2.45
C ILE A 188 -9.40 -14.60 -2.14
N ILE A 189 -8.79 -14.06 -1.08
CA ILE A 189 -7.42 -14.39 -0.66
C ILE A 189 -7.30 -15.85 -0.23
N THR A 190 -8.26 -16.35 0.55
CA THR A 190 -8.30 -17.76 0.97
C THR A 190 -8.37 -18.70 -0.24
N GLN A 191 -9.16 -18.34 -1.26
CA GLN A 191 -9.24 -19.14 -2.50
C GLN A 191 -7.95 -19.11 -3.33
N LEU A 192 -7.12 -18.07 -3.18
CA LEU A 192 -5.87 -17.91 -3.94
C LEU A 192 -4.64 -18.44 -3.22
N THR A 193 -4.63 -18.41 -1.88
CA THR A 193 -3.43 -18.63 -1.06
C THR A 193 -3.56 -19.73 -0.03
N ASP A 194 -4.75 -20.33 0.11
CA ASP A 194 -5.12 -21.29 1.18
C ASP A 194 -5.00 -20.73 2.63
N ASN A 195 -4.62 -19.45 2.79
CA ASN A 195 -4.50 -18.74 4.07
C ASN A 195 -5.58 -17.65 4.19
N SER A 196 -6.02 -17.35 5.42
CA SER A 196 -6.92 -16.21 5.63
C SER A 196 -6.17 -14.90 5.45
N LEU A 197 -6.89 -13.82 5.15
CA LEU A 197 -6.32 -12.48 5.07
C LEU A 197 -5.64 -12.08 6.38
N ASN A 198 -6.22 -12.45 7.52
CA ASN A 198 -5.64 -12.18 8.84
C ASN A 198 -4.33 -12.94 9.06
N ASP A 199 -4.25 -14.20 8.62
CA ASP A 199 -3.01 -14.99 8.74
C ASP A 199 -1.90 -14.39 7.88
N LEU A 200 -2.20 -13.98 6.64
CA LEU A 200 -1.24 -13.32 5.77
C LEU A 200 -0.80 -11.95 6.29
N ILE A 201 -1.74 -11.18 6.84
CA ILE A 201 -1.46 -9.91 7.50
C ILE A 201 -0.49 -10.15 8.67
N ALA A 202 -0.78 -11.12 9.54
CA ALA A 202 0.08 -11.46 10.68
C ALA A 202 1.45 -12.04 10.27
N GLU A 203 1.52 -12.80 9.18
CA GLU A 203 2.77 -13.37 8.66
C GLU A 203 3.68 -12.30 8.04
N HIS A 204 3.10 -11.30 7.37
CA HIS A 204 3.85 -10.31 6.60
C HIS A 204 4.00 -8.94 7.28
N LEU A 205 3.23 -8.65 8.34
CA LEU A 205 3.49 -7.51 9.21
C LEU A 205 4.62 -7.85 10.18
N SER A 206 5.80 -7.28 9.92
CA SER A 206 6.95 -7.40 10.81
C SER A 206 6.84 -6.57 12.09
N PHE A 207 5.89 -5.64 12.16
CA PHE A 207 5.59 -4.78 13.30
C PHE A 207 4.16 -4.23 13.19
N GLY A 208 3.58 -3.83 14.32
CA GLY A 208 2.22 -3.32 14.42
C GLY A 208 1.16 -4.42 14.47
N VAL A 209 -0.06 -4.02 14.83
CA VAL A 209 -1.21 -4.90 14.99
C VAL A 209 -2.35 -4.38 14.12
N PHE A 210 -2.89 -5.25 13.27
CA PHE A 210 -4.15 -5.00 12.59
C PHE A 210 -5.29 -5.54 13.45
N GLU A 211 -6.22 -4.68 13.84
CA GLU A 211 -7.42 -5.01 14.60
C GLU A 211 -8.61 -5.11 13.65
N PRO A 212 -9.06 -6.33 13.27
CA PRO A 212 -10.10 -6.51 12.26
C PRO A 212 -11.48 -5.99 12.68
N GLU A 213 -11.73 -5.88 13.99
CA GLU A 213 -12.99 -5.38 14.53
C GLU A 213 -13.10 -3.85 14.42
N GLU A 214 -11.99 -3.15 14.62
CA GLU A 214 -11.90 -1.69 14.53
C GLU A 214 -11.53 -1.21 13.12
N PHE A 215 -11.11 -2.15 12.26
CA PHE A 215 -10.49 -1.87 10.97
C PHE A 215 -9.33 -0.88 11.09
N SER A 216 -8.55 -1.01 12.15
CA SER A 216 -7.41 -0.13 12.44
C SER A 216 -6.13 -0.93 12.35
N PHE A 217 -5.10 -0.31 11.80
CA PHE A 217 -3.73 -0.76 11.94
C PHE A 217 -3.02 0.21 12.88
N THR A 218 -2.45 -0.33 13.94
CA THR A 218 -1.79 0.42 14.99
C THR A 218 -0.34 -0.02 15.07
N VAL A 219 0.58 0.95 15.09
CA VAL A 219 2.00 0.70 15.36
C VAL A 219 2.35 1.37 16.67
N SER A 220 2.74 0.59 17.67
CA SER A 220 3.25 1.16 18.92
C SER A 220 4.73 1.55 18.79
N GLU A 221 5.15 2.53 19.57
CA GLU A 221 6.56 2.93 19.66
C GLU A 221 7.48 1.76 20.01
N THR A 222 7.01 0.85 20.88
CA THR A 222 7.79 -0.30 21.34
C THR A 222 8.05 -1.27 20.20
N GLU A 223 7.03 -1.62 19.42
CA GLU A 223 7.16 -2.54 18.28
C GLU A 223 8.07 -1.96 17.19
N LEU A 224 7.90 -0.67 16.86
CA LEU A 224 8.75 -0.02 15.87
C LEU A 224 10.21 0.02 16.32
N THR A 225 10.43 0.30 17.60
CA THR A 225 11.76 0.32 18.20
C THR A 225 12.40 -1.07 18.25
N GLU A 226 11.64 -2.12 18.60
CA GLU A 226 12.12 -3.51 18.60
C GLU A 226 12.47 -3.97 17.18
N TYR A 227 11.63 -3.62 16.20
CA TYR A 227 11.91 -3.88 14.78
C TYR A 227 13.20 -3.19 14.32
N LEU A 228 13.37 -1.90 14.62
CA LEU A 228 14.60 -1.18 14.31
C LEU A 228 15.80 -1.77 15.04
N TYR A 229 15.64 -2.31 16.25
CA TYR A 229 16.74 -2.91 17.00
C TYR A 229 17.26 -4.18 16.32
N GLN A 230 16.37 -4.94 15.66
CA GLN A 230 16.74 -6.12 14.88
C GLN A 230 17.50 -5.76 13.59
N ILE A 231 17.20 -4.59 13.01
CA ILE A 231 17.91 -4.07 11.83
C ILE A 231 19.26 -3.48 12.23
N GLU A 232 19.24 -2.48 13.12
CA GLU A 232 20.39 -1.73 13.59
C GLU A 232 20.12 -1.14 14.99
N PRO A 233 20.77 -1.64 16.06
CA PRO A 233 20.54 -1.20 17.43
C PRO A 233 20.67 0.31 17.67
N SER A 234 21.53 1.01 16.92
CA SER A 234 21.68 2.46 17.05
C SER A 234 20.45 3.24 16.57
N PHE A 235 19.73 2.74 15.56
CA PHE A 235 18.49 3.37 15.10
C PHE A 235 17.38 3.24 16.13
N ALA A 236 17.27 2.08 16.78
CA ALA A 236 16.35 1.89 17.89
C ALA A 236 16.68 2.80 19.08
N ALA A 237 17.96 2.97 19.42
CA ALA A 237 18.37 3.87 20.48
C ALA A 237 18.03 5.33 20.15
N LEU A 238 18.29 5.77 18.92
CA LEU A 238 17.93 7.11 18.45
C LEU A 238 16.41 7.33 18.50
N LEU A 239 15.62 6.38 17.99
CA LEU A 239 14.17 6.48 17.99
C LEU A 239 13.60 6.54 19.41
N LYS A 240 14.12 5.73 20.35
CA LYS A 240 13.74 5.82 21.78
C LYS A 240 14.00 7.20 22.36
N VAL A 241 15.13 7.80 22.02
CA VAL A 241 15.51 9.13 22.49
C VAL A 241 14.59 10.20 21.89
N VAL A 242 14.30 10.09 20.60
CA VAL A 242 13.35 10.96 19.89
C VAL A 242 11.96 10.91 20.52
N TYR A 243 11.42 9.72 20.82
CA TYR A 243 10.12 9.57 21.47
C TYR A 243 10.12 10.10 22.91
N LYS A 244 11.11 9.70 23.70
CA LYS A 244 11.18 10.08 25.13
C LYS A 244 11.24 11.60 25.34
N GLU A 245 11.90 12.30 24.43
CA GLU A 245 12.05 13.75 24.50
C GLU A 245 11.02 14.49 23.60
N SER A 246 10.03 13.78 23.06
CA SER A 246 8.95 14.32 22.20
C SER A 246 9.46 15.15 21.01
N LEU A 247 10.54 14.69 20.37
CA LEU A 247 11.24 15.41 19.30
C LEU A 247 10.71 15.11 17.89
N LEU A 248 9.73 14.23 17.76
CA LEU A 248 9.15 13.84 16.48
C LEU A 248 7.92 14.67 16.17
N ILE A 249 7.95 15.37 15.04
CA ILE A 249 6.77 16.00 14.45
C ILE A 249 6.54 15.31 13.11
N MET A 250 5.32 14.84 12.87
CA MET A 250 4.93 14.32 11.57
C MET A 250 3.65 15.00 11.10
N ASP A 251 3.57 15.23 9.80
CA ASP A 251 2.41 15.84 9.14
C ASP A 251 2.17 15.15 7.79
N VAL A 252 0.93 15.06 7.35
CA VAL A 252 0.59 14.41 6.07
C VAL A 252 -0.24 15.35 5.22
N SER A 253 0.25 15.60 4.02
CA SER A 253 -0.40 16.46 3.04
C SER A 253 -0.40 15.81 1.66
N ASP A 254 -1.10 16.45 0.72
CA ASP A 254 -1.01 16.14 -0.71
C ASP A 254 0.44 16.14 -1.26
N GLU A 255 1.38 16.83 -0.61
CA GLU A 255 2.79 16.91 -1.05
C GLU A 255 3.65 15.75 -0.52
N GLY A 256 3.19 15.02 0.51
CA GLY A 256 3.96 13.94 1.12
C GLY A 256 3.70 13.75 2.61
N PHE A 257 4.42 12.78 3.17
CA PHE A 257 4.52 12.55 4.61
C PHE A 257 5.77 13.25 5.14
N ASP A 258 5.57 14.32 5.89
CA ASP A 258 6.61 15.15 6.48
C ASP A 258 7.02 14.61 7.84
N ILE A 259 8.32 14.50 8.07
CA ILE A 259 8.94 14.00 9.29
C ILE A 259 9.99 15.03 9.70
N ALA A 260 9.74 15.76 10.77
CA ALA A 260 10.74 16.61 11.40
C ALA A 260 11.22 15.98 12.71
N ILE A 261 12.52 15.87 12.86
CA ILE A 261 13.16 15.39 14.10
C ILE A 261 13.98 16.53 14.70
N GLN A 262 13.59 16.98 15.90
CA GLN A 262 14.19 18.12 16.60
C GLN A 262 15.49 17.73 17.35
N ILE A 263 16.45 17.11 16.66
CA ILE A 263 17.68 16.57 17.27
C ILE A 263 18.58 17.69 17.84
N GLY A 264 18.46 18.92 17.35
CA GLY A 264 19.22 20.06 17.88
C GLY A 264 18.91 20.39 19.33
N ALA A 265 17.77 19.94 19.86
CA ALA A 265 17.46 20.02 21.30
C ALA A 265 18.59 19.44 22.19
N PHE A 266 19.36 18.45 21.71
CA PHE A 266 20.50 17.88 22.44
C PHE A 266 21.74 18.78 22.50
N ARG A 267 21.80 19.85 21.71
CA ARG A 267 22.89 20.83 21.73
C ARG A 267 22.69 21.90 22.78
N ARG A 268 21.44 22.14 23.15
CA ARG A 268 21.05 23.14 24.14
C ARG A 268 21.63 22.73 25.49
N LEU A 269 22.38 23.64 26.10
CA LEU A 269 22.87 23.42 27.45
C LEU A 269 21.71 23.64 28.43
N LEU A 270 21.76 23.04 29.62
CA LEU A 270 20.80 23.30 30.72
C LEU A 270 20.68 24.80 31.08
N THR A 271 21.62 25.62 30.60
CA THR A 271 21.68 27.07 30.81
C THR A 271 20.98 27.88 29.71
N ASP A 272 20.65 27.27 28.58
CA ASP A 272 19.94 27.89 27.48
C ASP A 272 18.43 27.73 27.77
N LEU A 273 17.88 28.67 28.55
CA LEU A 273 16.44 28.72 28.86
C LEU A 273 15.66 29.28 27.65
N ASP A 274 14.48 28.68 27.42
CA ASP A 274 13.48 28.98 26.38
C ASP A 274 13.24 30.47 26.08
#